data_AF-A0A0C2Z1G1-F1
#
_entry.id   AF-A0A0C2Z1G1-F1
#
_cell.length_a   1.000
_cell.length_b   1.000
_cell.length_c   1.000
_cell.angle_alpha   90.00
_cell.angle_beta   90.00
_cell.angle_gamma   90.00
#
_symmetry.space_group_name_H-M   'P 1'
#
loop_
_entity.id
_entity.type
_entity.pdbx_description
1 polymer ?
#
loop_
_entity_poly.entity_id
_entity_poly.type
_entity_poly.pdbx_seq_one_letter_code
_entity_poly.pdbx_strand_id
1 'polypeptide(L)' 'MAEDIDKVERARLARKAIIDHMDCDDCTEDYVFLLRQGGREFGMGLTTVLSMLAFAEHEGAVPPLSTEWWIKVSRRYQ' A
#
# COMPACT_ATOMS: atom_id res chain seq x y z
N MET A 1 22.91 5.83 25.31
CA MET A 1 22.99 4.59 24.51
C MET A 1 21.97 4.76 23.41
N ALA A 2 22.40 4.97 22.17
CA ALA A 2 21.48 5.10 21.04
C ALA A 2 20.90 3.71 20.79
N GLU A 3 19.62 3.52 21.13
CA GLU A 3 18.93 2.29 20.84
C GLU A 3 18.91 2.10 19.32
N ASP A 4 19.28 0.89 18.90
CA ASP A 4 19.40 0.45 17.52
C ASP A 4 18.01 0.42 16.87
N ILE A 5 17.55 1.58 16.38
CA ILE A 5 16.27 1.77 15.66
C ILE A 5 16.21 0.90 14.38
N ASP A 6 17.32 0.28 13.99
CA ASP A 6 17.43 -0.64 12.86
C ASP A 6 16.78 -2.01 13.08
N LYS A 7 16.42 -2.38 14.33
CA LYS A 7 15.70 -3.63 14.64
C LYS A 7 14.17 -3.54 14.59
N VAL A 8 13.59 -2.42 14.15
CA VAL A 8 12.17 -2.43 13.80
C VAL A 8 12.08 -3.05 12.42
N GLU A 9 11.72 -4.35 12.36
CA GLU A 9 11.46 -5.12 11.14
C GLU A 9 10.34 -4.46 10.31
N ARG A 10 10.61 -3.33 9.66
CA ARG A 10 9.64 -2.64 8.81
C ARG A 10 9.65 -3.28 7.44
N ALA A 11 8.47 -3.53 6.88
CA ALA A 11 8.34 -3.90 5.49
C ALA A 11 8.92 -2.78 4.60
N ARG A 12 9.70 -3.16 3.58
CA ARG A 12 10.26 -2.26 2.58
C ARG A 12 9.86 -2.74 1.19
N LEU A 13 9.77 -1.82 0.23
CA LEU A 13 9.61 -2.18 -1.18
C LEU A 13 10.76 -3.09 -1.61
N ALA A 14 10.41 -4.32 -2.00
CA ALA A 14 11.35 -5.29 -2.55
C ALA A 14 11.81 -4.88 -3.95
N ARG A 15 10.94 -4.20 -4.71
CA ARG A 15 11.24 -3.60 -6.01
C ARG A 15 10.67 -2.19 -6.09
N LYS A 16 11.38 -1.28 -6.76
CA LYS A 16 10.90 0.08 -7.08
C LYS A 16 10.02 0.07 -8.34
N ALA A 17 9.08 -0.86 -8.40
CA ALA A 17 8.18 -1.03 -9.53
C ALA A 17 6.80 -1.46 -9.01
N ILE A 18 5.77 -0.92 -9.64
CA ILE A 18 4.40 -1.41 -9.49
C ILE A 18 4.24 -2.55 -10.49
N ILE A 19 3.72 -3.69 -10.03
CA ILE A 19 3.37 -4.78 -10.92
C ILE A 19 1.98 -4.46 -11.47
N ASP A 20 1.89 -4.21 -12.78
CA ASP A 20 0.65 -3.91 -13.50
C ASP A 20 -0.01 -5.20 -13.98
N HIS A 21 -1.23 -5.43 -13.53
CA HIS A 21 -2.06 -6.58 -13.81
C HIS A 21 -3.39 -6.18 -14.47
N MET A 22 -3.52 -4.96 -14.99
CA MET A 22 -4.77 -4.51 -15.63
C MET A 22 -5.24 -5.40 -16.79
N ASP A 23 -4.32 -6.05 -17.51
CA ASP A 23 -4.63 -6.97 -18.63
C ASP A 23 -4.67 -8.45 -18.20
N CYS A 24 -4.66 -8.75 -16.89
CA CYS A 24 -4.67 -10.11 -16.36
C CYS A 24 -6.09 -10.50 -15.89
N ASP A 25 -6.79 -11.32 -16.67
CA ASP A 25 -8.16 -11.76 -16.34
C ASP A 25 -8.27 -12.60 -15.05
N ASP A 26 -7.18 -13.25 -14.64
CA ASP A 26 -7.13 -14.08 -13.42
C ASP A 26 -6.65 -13.31 -12.18
N CYS A 27 -6.26 -12.04 -12.32
CA CYS A 27 -5.71 -11.25 -11.24
C CYS A 27 -6.80 -10.49 -10.48
N THR A 28 -6.78 -10.55 -9.16
CA THR A 28 -7.78 -9.88 -8.30
C THR A 28 -7.45 -8.39 -8.04
N GLU A 29 -6.29 -7.91 -8.49
CA GLU A 29 -5.78 -6.57 -8.23
C GLU A 29 -5.09 -6.02 -9.48
N ASP A 30 -5.45 -4.80 -9.91
CA ASP A 30 -4.79 -4.08 -11.02
C ASP A 30 -3.30 -3.83 -10.74
N TYR A 31 -2.95 -3.59 -9.48
CA TYR A 31 -1.61 -3.18 -9.09
C TYR A 31 -1.17 -3.85 -7.79
N VAL A 32 0.02 -4.46 -7.81
CA VAL A 32 0.61 -5.12 -6.64
C VAL A 32 1.98 -4.53 -6.32
N PHE A 33 2.18 -4.18 -5.04
CA PHE A 33 3.47 -3.79 -4.48
C PHE A 33 4.15 -5.02 -3.89
N LEU A 34 5.37 -5.30 -4.32
CA LEU A 34 6.17 -6.36 -3.69
C LEU A 34 6.94 -5.78 -2.50
N LEU A 35 6.70 -6.35 -1.32
CA LEU A 35 7.31 -5.97 -0.06
C LEU A 35 8.20 -7.10 0.47
N ARG A 36 9.20 -6.74 1.29
CA ARG A 36 10.06 -7.69 2.00
C ARG A 36 10.18 -7.31 3.48
N GLN A 37 10.07 -8.30 4.36
CA GLN A 37 10.20 -8.16 5.81
C GLN A 37 10.74 -9.48 6.39
N GLY A 38 11.74 -9.45 7.29
CA GLY A 38 12.29 -10.66 7.90
C GLY A 38 12.76 -11.75 6.92
N GLY A 39 13.30 -11.34 5.76
CA GLY A 39 13.73 -12.27 4.70
C GLY A 39 12.61 -12.90 3.87
N ARG A 40 11.34 -12.56 4.13
CA ARG A 40 10.17 -13.04 3.37
C ARG A 40 9.66 -11.96 2.44
N GLU A 41 9.32 -12.32 1.21
CA GLU A 41 8.64 -11.44 0.26
C GLU A 41 7.13 -11.73 0.24
N PHE A 42 6.33 -10.67 0.13
CA PHE A 42 4.88 -10.76 0.00
C PHE A 42 4.34 -9.62 -0.86
N GLY A 43 3.26 -9.89 -1.59
CA GLY A 43 2.54 -8.88 -2.36
C GLY A 43 1.52 -8.15 -1.49
N MET A 44 1.33 -6.86 -1.75
CA MET A 44 0.24 -6.06 -1.20
C MET A 44 -0.48 -5.36 -2.36
N GLY A 45 -1.77 -5.64 -2.51
CA GLY A 45 -2.60 -5.01 -3.53
C GLY A 45 -2.79 -3.51 -3.27
N LEU A 46 -2.97 -2.74 -4.34
CA LEU A 46 -3.21 -1.30 -4.24
C LEU A 46 -4.50 -1.00 -3.46
N THR A 47 -5.56 -1.80 -3.62
CA THR A 47 -6.82 -1.59 -2.85
C THR A 47 -6.58 -1.68 -1.34
N THR A 48 -5.68 -2.58 -0.91
CA THR A 48 -5.27 -2.74 0.48
C THR A 48 -4.52 -1.52 0.98
N VAL A 49 -3.57 -1.00 0.19
CA VAL A 49 -2.83 0.23 0.51
C VAL A 49 -3.79 1.43 0.64
N LEU A 50 -4.75 1.56 -0.28
CA LEU A 50 -5.74 2.64 -0.26
C LEU A 50 -6.67 2.53 0.96
N SER A 51 -7.07 1.31 1.32
CA SER A 51 -7.88 1.06 2.53
C SER A 51 -7.12 1.44 3.81
N MET A 52 -5.83 1.12 3.89
CA MET A 52 -4.96 1.52 5.00
C MET A 52 -4.80 3.05 5.07
N LEU A 53 -4.67 3.73 3.93
CA LEU A 53 -4.60 5.19 3.87
C LEU A 53 -5.90 5.84 4.34
N ALA A 54 -7.05 5.33 3.89
CA ALA A 54 -8.37 5.83 4.31
C ALA A 54 -8.56 5.68 5.83
N PHE A 55 -8.14 4.53 6.38
CA PHE A 55 -8.15 4.29 7.83
C PHE A 55 -7.21 5.25 8.57
N ALA A 56 -5.98 5.43 8.10
CA ALA A 56 -5.02 6.35 8.72
C ALA A 56 -5.52 7.81 8.72
N GLU A 57 -6.22 8.24 7.66
CA GLU A 57 -6.85 9.55 7.59
C GLU A 57 -8.00 9.67 8.60
N HIS A 58 -8.87 8.65 8.68
CA HIS A 58 -9.97 8.60 9.64
C HIS A 58 -9.49 8.72 11.09
N GLU A 59 -8.37 8.07 11.42
CA GLU A 59 -7.74 8.14 12.74
C GLU A 59 -6.90 9.41 12.98
N GLY A 60 -6.80 10.30 11.98
CA GLY A 60 -6.01 11.55 12.06
C GLY A 60 -4.49 11.34 12.06
N ALA A 61 -4.01 10.15 11.68
CA ALA A 61 -2.58 9.83 11.59
C ALA A 61 -1.91 10.47 10.35
N VAL A 62 -2.71 10.80 9.33
CA VAL A 62 -2.27 11.58 8.16
C VAL A 62 -3.19 12.79 7.97
N PRO A 63 -2.72 13.87 7.30
CA PRO A 63 -3.58 14.99 6.96
C PRO A 63 -4.77 14.56 6.09
N PRO A 64 -5.93 15.24 6.22
CA PRO A 64 -7.09 14.94 5.41
C PRO A 64 -6.81 15.18 3.92
N LEU A 65 -7.25 14.24 3.10
CA LEU A 65 -7.24 14.35 1.64
C LEU A 65 -8.56 14.94 1.17
N SER A 66 -8.57 15.59 0.00
CA SER A 66 -9.80 16.17 -0.52
C SER A 66 -10.83 15.09 -0.82
N THR A 67 -12.11 15.36 -0.54
CA THR A 67 -13.22 14.46 -0.89
C THR A 67 -13.25 14.10 -2.38
N GLU A 68 -12.89 15.04 -3.26
CA GLU A 68 -12.82 14.79 -4.71
C GLU A 68 -11.79 13.70 -5.07
N TRP A 69 -10.67 13.66 -4.35
CA TRP A 69 -9.65 12.63 -4.55
C TRP A 69 -10.19 11.25 -4.19
N TRP A 70 -10.83 11.10 -3.03
CA TRP A 70 -11.46 9.85 -2.62
C TRP A 70 -12.57 9.40 -3.57
N ILE A 71 -13.37 10.33 -4.11
CA ILE A 71 -14.38 10.01 -5.13
C ILE A 71 -13.73 9.43 -6.40
N LYS A 72 -12.64 10.03 -6.87
CA LYS A 72 -11.91 9.53 -8.06
C LYS A 72 -11.31 8.15 -7.82
N VAL A 73 -10.72 7.93 -6.64
CA VAL A 73 -10.14 6.63 -6.24
C VAL A 73 -11.22 5.55 -6.14
N SER A 74 -12.32 5.84 -5.45
CA SER A 74 -13.45 4.91 -5.27
C SER A 74 -14.05 4.47 -6.60
N ARG A 75 -14.20 5.39 -7.56
CA ARG A 75 -14.70 5.05 -8.91
C ARG A 75 -13.77 4.14 -9.72
N ARG A 76 -12.47 4.12 -9.39
CA ARG A 76 -11.43 3.38 -10.12
C ARG A 76 -11.17 1.99 -9.55
N TYR A 77 -11.37 1.79 -8.24
CA TYR A 77 -10.90 0.61 -7.49
C TYR A 77 -11.94 0.03 -6.48
N GLN A 78 -13.24 0.30 -6.65
CA GLN A 78 -14.32 -0.31 -5.85
C GLN A 78 -14.72 -1.70 -6.34
#